data_AF-A0A151UEB1-F1
#
_entry.id   AF-A0A151UEB1-F1
#
_cell.length_a   1.000
_cell.length_b   1.000
_cell.length_c   1.000
_cell.angle_alpha   90.00
_cell.angle_beta   90.00
_cell.angle_gamma   90.00
#
_symmetry.space_group_name_H-M   'P 1'
#
loop_
_entity.id
_entity.type
_entity.pdbx_description
1 polymer ?
#
loop_
_entity_poly.entity_id
_entity_poly.type
_entity_poly.pdbx_seq_one_letter_code
_entity_poly.pdbx_strand_id
1 'polypeptide(L)' 'MPFARDRIVESCFWILGVYFEPQHSLARRIMIKVIAISSIIDDMYDAYGTIDELELFTNAIERLVTST' A
#
# COMPACT_ATOMS: atom_id res chain seq x y z
N MET A 1 -9.50 9.79 2.12
CA MET A 1 -10.44 8.65 2.06
C MET A 1 -10.91 8.39 3.47
N PRO A 2 -12.19 8.58 3.81
CA PRO A 2 -12.66 8.46 5.20
C PRO A 2 -12.60 7.03 5.77
N PHE A 3 -12.35 6.04 4.90
CA PHE A 3 -12.24 4.62 5.27
C PHE A 3 -10.79 4.15 5.53
N ALA A 4 -9.79 4.87 5.02
CA ALA A 4 -8.39 4.47 5.17
C ALA A 4 -7.84 5.05 6.48
N ARG A 5 -7.26 4.21 7.34
CA ARG A 5 -6.66 4.68 8.59
C ARG A 5 -5.43 5.54 8.31
N ASP A 6 -5.32 6.68 9.00
CA ASP A 6 -4.15 7.54 8.90
C ASP A 6 -2.96 6.91 9.66
N ARG A 7 -2.20 6.06 8.95
CA ARG A 7 -1.01 5.38 9.45
C ARG A 7 0.29 6.05 9.02
N ILE A 8 0.26 7.35 8.70
CA ILE A 8 1.44 8.06 8.18
C ILE A 8 2.61 8.00 9.16
N VAL A 9 2.34 8.15 10.46
CA VAL A 9 3.39 8.10 11.51
C VAL A 9 4.00 6.71 11.64
N GLU A 10 3.17 5.66 11.68
CA GLU A 10 3.63 4.27 11.71
C GLU A 10 4.45 3.91 10.46
N SER A 11 3.98 4.35 9.29
CA SER A 11 4.64 4.10 8.01
C SER A 11 6.00 4.80 7.95
N CYS A 12 6.08 6.06 8.37
CA CYS A 12 7.34 6.79 8.47
C CYS A 12 8.32 6.12 9.44
N PHE A 13 7.83 5.62 10.58
CA PHE A 13 8.65 4.91 11.56
C PHE A 13 9.22 3.61 10.99
N TRP A 14 8.38 2.79 10.34
CA TRP A 14 8.80 1.56 9.66
C TRP A 14 9.87 1.81 8.61
N ILE A 15 9.65 2.82 7.76
CA ILE A 15 10.55 3.18 6.66
C ILE A 15 11.90 3.68 7.18
N LEU A 16 11.89 4.46 8.26
CA LEU A 16 13.12 4.93 8.90
C LEU A 16 13.90 3.79 9.55
N GLY A 17 13.21 2.76 10.06
CA GLY A 17 13.85 1.54 10.55
C GLY A 17 14.52 0.71 9.45
N VAL A 18 13.93 0.68 8.23
CA VAL A 18 14.48 -0.07 7.09
C VAL A 18 15.56 0.72 6.34
N TYR A 19 15.37 2.02 6.15
CA TYR A 19 16.26 2.90 5.38
C TYR A 19 16.67 4.11 6.23
N PHE A 20 17.53 3.88 7.22
CA PHE A 20 17.94 4.92 8.16
C PHE A 20 18.92 5.92 7.54
N GLU A 21 19.74 5.50 6.57
CA GLU A 21 20.80 6.34 6.01
C GLU A 21 20.22 7.48 5.16
N PRO A 22 20.72 8.72 5.31
CA PRO A 22 20.18 9.89 4.64
C PRO A 22 20.17 9.78 3.10
N GLN A 23 21.10 9.03 2.53
CA GLN A 23 21.23 8.77 1.09
C GLN A 23 20.01 8.05 0.45
N HIS A 24 19.20 7.33 1.24
CA HIS A 24 18.04 6.60 0.75
C HIS A 24 16.74 7.43 0.74
N SER A 25 16.84 8.76 0.65
CA SER A 25 15.68 9.68 0.70
C SER A 25 14.64 9.42 -0.40
N LEU A 26 15.09 9.06 -1.62
CA LEU A 26 14.19 8.69 -2.71
C LEU A 26 13.48 7.35 -2.42
N ALA A 27 14.22 6.34 -1.95
CA ALA A 27 13.67 5.04 -1.60
C ALA A 27 12.63 5.18 -0.47
N ARG A 28 12.91 6.00 0.57
CA ARG A 28 11.95 6.32 1.62
C ARG A 28 10.66 6.94 1.07
N ARG A 29 10.77 7.92 0.16
CA ARG A 29 9.58 8.56 -0.46
C ARG A 29 8.76 7.58 -1.29
N ILE A 30 9.40 6.70 -2.05
CA ILE A 30 8.70 5.68 -2.85
C ILE A 30 8.03 4.68 -1.92
N MET A 31 8.75 4.16 -0.92
CA MET A 31 8.23 3.14 -0.04
C MET A 31 7.10 3.66 0.87
N ILE A 32 7.11 4.92 1.33
CA ILE A 32 5.97 5.50 2.06
C ILE A 32 4.70 5.48 1.20
N LYS A 33 4.82 5.79 -0.10
CA LYS A 33 3.67 5.71 -1.03
C LYS A 33 3.20 4.28 -1.23
N VAL A 34 4.13 3.33 -1.35
CA VAL A 34 3.81 1.90 -1.48
C VAL A 34 3.07 1.43 -0.24
N ILE A 35 3.57 1.70 0.96
CA ILE A 35 2.91 1.33 2.22
C ILE A 35 1.52 1.96 2.32
N ALA A 36 1.37 3.24 1.96
CA ALA A 36 0.06 3.89 1.97
C ALA A 36 -0.95 3.20 1.03
N ILE A 37 -0.53 2.83 -0.19
CA ILE A 37 -1.36 2.08 -1.13
C ILE A 37 -1.68 0.69 -0.58
N SER A 38 -0.69 -0.02 -0.02
CA SER A 38 -0.90 -1.34 0.59
C SER A 38 -1.87 -1.28 1.76
N SER A 39 -1.80 -0.26 2.63
CA SER A 39 -2.75 -0.10 3.73
C SER A 39 -4.17 0.20 3.24
N ILE A 40 -4.33 0.95 2.16
CA ILE A 40 -5.64 1.19 1.54
C ILE A 40 -6.22 -0.12 0.98
N ILE A 41 -5.38 -0.94 0.34
CA ILE A 41 -5.78 -2.25 -0.18
C ILE A 41 -6.15 -3.18 0.99
N ASP A 42 -5.35 -3.21 2.06
CA ASP A 42 -5.60 -4.02 3.26
C ASP A 42 -6.94 -3.67 3.91
N ASP A 43 -7.20 -2.38 4.19
CA ASP A 43 -8.47 -1.93 4.77
C ASP A 43 -9.66 -2.24 3.82
N MET A 44 -9.44 -2.24 2.49
CA MET A 44 -10.45 -2.64 1.51
C MET A 44 -10.76 -4.14 1.57
N TYR A 45 -9.76 -5.01 1.66
CA TYR A 45 -9.98 -6.47 1.76
C TYR A 45 -10.51 -6.91 3.13
N ASP A 46 -10.15 -6.20 4.21
CA ASP A 46 -10.51 -6.58 5.59
C ASP A 46 -11.92 -6.09 5.99
N ALA A 47 -12.30 -4.88 5.61
CA ALA A 47 -13.50 -4.24 6.16
C ALA A 47 -14.53 -3.75 5.14
N TYR A 48 -14.14 -3.50 3.89
CA TYR A 48 -14.97 -2.70 2.98
C TYR A 48 -15.41 -3.40 1.69
N GLY A 49 -14.61 -4.32 1.17
CA GLY A 49 -14.83 -4.97 -0.12
C GLY A 49 -15.81 -6.12 -0.01
N THR A 50 -16.78 -6.16 -0.93
CA THR A 50 -17.55 -7.38 -1.17
C THR A 50 -16.71 -8.39 -1.95
N ILE A 51 -16.98 -9.70 -1.78
CA ILE A 51 -16.19 -10.75 -2.43
C ILE A 51 -16.10 -10.55 -3.95
N ASP A 52 -17.22 -10.19 -4.60
CA ASP A 52 -17.28 -9.97 -6.04
C ASP A 52 -16.38 -8.79 -6.50
N GLU A 53 -16.36 -7.69 -5.74
CA GLU A 53 -15.50 -6.53 -6.02
C GLU A 53 -14.02 -6.85 -5.82
N LEU A 54 -13.70 -7.62 -4.78
CA LEU A 54 -12.32 -8.04 -4.47
C LEU A 54 -11.80 -9.03 -5.52
N GLU A 55 -12.64 -9.93 -6.02
CA GLU A 55 -12.28 -10.86 -7.11
C GLU A 55 -12.00 -10.11 -8.41
N LEU A 56 -12.84 -9.13 -8.76
CA LEU A 56 -12.62 -8.24 -9.90
C LEU A 56 -11.31 -7.44 -9.78
N PHE A 57 -11.03 -6.89 -8.59
CA PHE A 57 -9.80 -6.15 -8.34
C PHE A 57 -8.55 -7.06 -8.42
N THR A 58 -8.63 -8.26 -7.85
CA THR A 58 -7.55 -9.26 -7.91
C THR A 58 -7.25 -9.65 -9.35
N ASN A 59 -8.28 -9.98 -10.12
CA ASN A 59 -8.15 -10.31 -11.54
C ASN A 59 -7.55 -9.15 -12.37
N ALA A 60 -7.90 -7.91 -12.05
CA ALA A 60 -7.33 -6.73 -12.72
C ALA A 60 -5.82 -6.61 -12.45
N ILE A 61 -5.38 -6.84 -11.20
CA ILE A 61 -3.95 -6.84 -10.85
C ILE A 61 -3.21 -7.99 -11.56
N GLU A 62 -3.77 -9.20 -11.55
CA GLU A 62 -3.16 -10.35 -12.23
C GLU A 62 -2.97 -10.11 -13.74
N ARG A 63 -3.97 -9.50 -14.40
CA ARG A 63 -3.87 -9.13 -15.83
C ARG A 63 -2.81 -8.06 -16.06
N LEU A 64 -2.66 -7.09 -15.17
CA LEU A 64 -1.61 -6.06 -15.26
C LEU A 64 -0.22 -6.70 -15.19
N VAL A 65 -0.02 -7.65 -14.28
CA VAL A 65 1.27 -8.34 -14.07
C VAL A 65 1.58 -9.29 -15.23
N THR A 66 0.60 -10.01 -15.77
CA THR A 66 0.78 -11.02 -16.82
C THR A 66 0.82 -10.47 -18.25
N SER A 67 0.41 -9.21 -18.45
CA SER A 67 0.46 -8.54 -19.77
C SER A 67 1.80 -7.83 -20.04
N THR A 68 2.81 -8.02 -19.18
CA THR A 68 4.20 -7.55 -19.36
C THR A 68 5.11 -8.73 -19.63
#